data_AF-D8UFK0-F1
#
_entry.id   AF-D8UFK0-F1
#
_cell.length_a   1.000
_cell.length_b   1.000
_cell.length_c   1.000
_cell.angle_alpha   90.00
_cell.angle_beta   90.00
_cell.angle_gamma   90.00
#
_symmetry.space_group_name_H-M   'P 1'
#
loop_
_entity.id
_entity.type
_entity.pdbx_description
1 polymer ?
#
loop_
_entity_poly.entity_id
_entity_poly.type
_entity_poly.pdbx_seq_one_letter_code
_entity_poly.pdbx_strand_id
1 'polypeptide(L)'
;MASLHPFKFRSATNHTHHRTRAITGVACSKPRTSDIATHGPHVHATAAPLILAAISTLLTAAPAFAAGAPELFTNKCAGCHMNGANVLAVGATLFPDDLRRNGVDSSEALYKIIYSGKGKMPGFGKECAPKGACTFGPRLSDEEVAALATYVQERAAEGWKS
;
A
#
# COMPACT_ATOMS: atom_id res chain seq x y z
N MET A 1 -6.11 -2.00 -57.80
CA MET A 1 -4.74 -2.54 -57.67
C MET A 1 -3.89 -1.47 -57.01
N ALA A 2 -3.73 -1.51 -55.68
CA ALA A 2 -2.96 -0.53 -54.92
C ALA A 2 -1.73 -1.23 -54.32
N SER A 3 -0.57 -0.67 -54.63
CA SER A 3 0.75 -1.24 -54.40
C SER A 3 1.14 -1.18 -52.91
N LEU A 4 1.38 -2.33 -52.29
CA LEU A 4 1.94 -2.46 -50.94
C LEU A 4 3.46 -2.25 -51.00
N HIS A 5 3.98 -1.29 -50.22
CA HIS A 5 5.40 -1.17 -49.92
C HIS A 5 5.68 -1.70 -48.50
N PRO A 6 6.68 -2.57 -48.29
CA PRO A 6 7.05 -3.02 -46.96
C PRO A 6 8.01 -2.00 -46.30
N PHE A 7 7.57 -1.35 -45.21
CA PHE A 7 8.46 -0.55 -44.37
C PHE A 7 9.10 -1.42 -43.27
N LYS A 8 10.42 -1.30 -43.23
CA LYS A 8 11.40 -2.10 -42.48
C LYS A 8 11.34 -1.77 -40.99
N PHE A 9 11.16 -2.78 -40.14
CA PHE A 9 11.34 -2.68 -38.69
C PHE A 9 12.83 -2.44 -38.37
N ARG A 10 13.15 -1.34 -37.68
CA ARG A 10 14.50 -1.07 -37.15
C ARG A 10 14.46 -1.32 -35.65
N SER A 11 14.99 -2.47 -35.23
CA SER A 11 15.19 -2.83 -33.82
C SER A 11 16.40 -2.08 -33.28
N ALA A 12 16.23 -1.32 -32.20
CA ALA A 12 17.31 -0.69 -31.45
C ALA A 12 17.35 -1.30 -30.05
N THR A 13 18.16 -2.35 -29.89
CA THR A 13 18.53 -2.91 -28.59
C THR A 13 19.64 -2.06 -28.00
N ASN A 14 19.36 -1.31 -26.93
CA ASN A 14 20.38 -0.61 -26.15
C ASN A 14 20.73 -1.47 -24.93
N HIS A 15 21.89 -2.12 -24.97
CA HIS A 15 22.46 -2.86 -23.84
C HIS A 15 23.36 -1.93 -23.03
N THR A 16 22.93 -1.57 -21.82
CA THR A 16 23.79 -0.90 -20.83
C THR A 16 24.17 -1.90 -19.74
N HIS A 17 25.47 -2.15 -19.61
CA HIS A 17 26.09 -2.99 -18.59
C HIS A 17 26.62 -2.14 -17.41
N HIS A 18 26.64 -2.79 -16.23
CA HIS A 18 27.31 -2.41 -14.97
C HIS A 18 26.62 -1.28 -14.17
N ARG A 19 26.45 -1.40 -12.85
CA ARG A 19 27.47 -1.76 -11.87
C ARG A 19 26.81 -2.17 -10.53
N THR A 20 27.03 -3.41 -10.10
CA THR A 20 26.70 -3.90 -8.76
C THR A 20 27.63 -3.24 -7.74
N ARG A 21 27.08 -2.60 -6.71
CA ARG A 21 27.84 -2.10 -5.57
C ARG A 21 27.36 -2.83 -4.31
N ALA A 22 28.13 -3.83 -3.92
CA ALA A 22 28.04 -4.43 -2.60
C ALA A 22 28.50 -3.38 -1.58
N ILE A 23 27.67 -3.11 -0.58
CA ILE A 23 28.09 -2.41 0.63
C ILE A 23 28.00 -3.38 1.80
N THR A 24 29.19 -3.62 2.32
CA THR A 24 29.63 -4.39 3.47
C THR A 24 28.84 -4.09 4.75
N GLY A 25 28.56 -5.15 5.50
CA GLY A 25 28.00 -5.09 6.84
C GLY A 25 28.92 -4.38 7.84
N VAL A 26 28.31 -3.65 8.76
CA VAL A 26 28.96 -3.05 9.92
C VAL A 26 28.51 -3.82 11.16
N ALA A 27 29.52 -4.26 11.90
CA ALA A 27 29.44 -5.19 13.01
C ALA A 27 28.89 -4.56 14.30
N CYS A 28 28.26 -5.43 15.08
CA CYS A 28 27.84 -5.25 16.46
C CYS A 28 29.05 -4.97 17.35
N SER A 29 29.06 -3.84 18.07
CA SER A 29 30.09 -3.54 19.08
C SER A 29 29.49 -3.71 20.48
N LYS A 30 29.97 -4.71 21.22
CA LYS A 30 29.66 -4.98 22.63
C LYS A 30 30.41 -4.02 23.57
N PRO A 31 29.96 -3.86 24.82
CA PRO A 31 30.36 -2.78 25.72
C PRO A 31 31.69 -3.03 26.44
N ARG A 32 32.35 -1.92 26.79
CA ARG A 32 33.58 -1.85 27.58
C ARG A 32 33.26 -2.02 29.07
N THR A 33 33.88 -3.03 29.68
CA THR A 33 33.96 -3.25 31.12
C THR A 33 34.92 -2.24 31.75
N SER A 34 34.62 -1.81 32.97
CA SER A 34 35.59 -1.19 33.87
C SER A 34 35.24 -1.57 35.30
N ASP A 35 36.14 -2.33 35.90
CA ASP A 35 36.17 -2.76 37.28
C ASP A 35 36.35 -1.57 38.25
N ILE A 36 35.93 -1.71 39.50
CA ILE A 36 36.83 -1.77 40.68
C ILE A 36 36.00 -1.80 41.98
N ALA A 37 36.54 -2.58 42.93
CA ALA A 37 36.00 -3.05 44.18
C ALA A 37 36.03 -2.05 45.37
N THR A 38 35.29 -2.42 46.43
CA THR A 38 35.75 -2.69 47.83
C THR A 38 34.99 -1.95 48.94
N HIS A 39 34.88 -2.63 50.11
CA HIS A 39 34.44 -2.25 51.47
C HIS A 39 32.93 -2.35 51.71
N GLY A 40 32.36 -2.99 52.74
CA GLY A 40 32.76 -3.64 54.00
C GLY A 40 31.44 -3.84 54.81
N PRO A 41 31.38 -4.72 55.84
CA PRO A 41 30.09 -5.19 56.37
C PRO A 41 29.60 -4.34 57.56
N HIS A 42 28.33 -3.93 57.53
CA HIS A 42 27.65 -3.41 58.73
C HIS A 42 26.22 -3.93 58.80
N VAL A 43 25.98 -4.74 59.84
CA VAL A 43 24.68 -5.25 60.27
C VAL A 43 23.95 -4.17 61.06
N HIS A 44 22.93 -3.55 60.47
CA HIS A 44 21.97 -2.73 61.22
C HIS A 44 20.56 -3.09 60.76
N ALA A 45 19.89 -3.90 61.59
CA ALA A 45 18.47 -4.14 61.52
C ALA A 45 17.73 -2.87 61.99
N THR A 46 17.00 -2.21 61.09
CA THR A 46 15.92 -1.26 61.44
C THR A 46 14.95 -1.11 60.27
N ALA A 47 13.69 -1.45 60.55
CA ALA A 47 12.44 -0.92 60.00
C ALA A 47 12.36 -0.67 58.48
N ALA A 48 11.60 -1.52 57.79
CA ALA A 48 11.21 -1.36 56.40
C ALA A 48 10.42 -0.06 56.15
N PRO A 49 10.89 0.86 55.27
CA PRO A 49 10.01 1.79 54.60
C PRO A 49 9.48 1.10 53.33
N LEU A 50 8.20 0.74 53.34
CA LEU A 50 7.47 0.33 52.14
C LEU A 50 7.35 1.55 51.20
N ILE A 51 8.35 1.75 50.35
CA ILE A 51 8.20 2.52 49.11
C ILE A 51 8.54 1.55 47.98
N LEU A 52 7.53 0.86 47.46
CA LEU A 52 7.64 0.23 46.15
C LEU A 52 6.56 0.83 45.25
N ALA A 53 7.04 1.75 44.41
CA ALA A 53 6.27 2.46 43.41
C ALA A 53 5.46 1.49 42.54
N ALA A 54 4.15 1.67 42.50
CA ALA A 54 3.28 1.06 41.50
C ALA A 54 3.61 1.69 40.14
N ILE A 55 4.52 1.08 39.40
CA ILE A 55 4.83 1.46 38.01
C ILE A 55 3.68 0.93 37.15
N SER A 56 2.68 1.77 36.92
CA SER A 56 1.61 1.54 35.95
C SER A 56 2.21 1.40 34.55
N THR A 57 2.32 0.17 34.04
CA THR A 57 2.63 -0.09 32.64
C THR A 57 1.41 0.27 31.78
N LEU A 58 1.36 1.50 31.27
CA LEU A 58 0.48 1.86 30.16
C LEU A 58 1.05 1.21 28.89
N LEU A 59 0.45 0.09 28.47
CA LEU A 59 0.70 -0.49 27.15
C LEU A 59 -0.12 0.32 26.13
N THR A 60 0.48 1.34 25.53
CA THR A 60 -0.14 2.07 24.41
C THR A 60 0.00 1.23 23.14
N ALA A 61 -1.07 0.54 22.76
CA ALA A 61 -1.20 -0.01 21.41
C ALA A 61 -1.21 1.17 20.43
N ALA A 62 -0.20 1.29 19.57
CA ALA A 62 -0.22 2.28 18.51
C ALA A 62 -1.39 1.98 17.56
N PRO A 63 -2.18 2.98 17.15
CA PRO A 63 -3.24 2.76 16.18
C PRO A 63 -2.59 2.24 14.89
N ALA A 64 -3.13 1.16 14.34
CA ALA A 64 -2.83 0.78 12.97
C ALA A 64 -3.36 1.92 12.08
N PHE A 65 -2.46 2.76 11.57
CA PHE A 65 -2.84 3.80 10.62
C PHE A 65 -3.39 3.11 9.37
N ALA A 66 -4.64 3.40 9.02
CA ALA A 66 -5.18 3.01 7.72
C ALA A 66 -4.30 3.65 6.63
N ALA A 67 -3.93 2.86 5.62
CA ALA A 67 -3.15 3.37 4.49
C ALA A 67 -3.94 4.49 3.80
N GLY A 68 -3.27 5.57 3.42
CA GLY A 68 -3.91 6.64 2.65
C GLY A 68 -4.38 6.13 1.28
N ALA A 69 -5.40 6.77 0.69
CA ALA A 69 -5.97 6.34 -0.58
C ALA A 69 -4.93 6.12 -1.72
N PRO A 70 -3.88 6.96 -1.89
CA PRO A 70 -2.85 6.71 -2.92
C PRO A 70 -2.04 5.43 -2.69
N GLU A 71 -1.65 5.16 -1.44
CA GLU A 71 -0.94 3.94 -1.06
C GLU A 71 -1.84 2.72 -1.22
N LEU A 72 -3.10 2.84 -0.78
CA LEU A 72 -4.09 1.78 -0.92
C LEU A 72 -4.37 1.47 -2.39
N PHE A 73 -4.48 2.48 -3.25
CA PHE A 73 -4.62 2.31 -4.70
C PHE A 73 -3.42 1.59 -5.30
N THR A 74 -2.21 1.98 -4.90
CA THR A 74 -0.97 1.32 -5.34
C THR A 74 -0.98 -0.17 -4.96
N ASN A 75 -1.40 -0.48 -3.74
CA ASN A 75 -1.38 -1.83 -3.19
C ASN A 75 -2.52 -2.74 -3.72
N LYS A 76 -3.66 -2.17 -4.12
CA LYS A 76 -4.88 -2.95 -4.44
C LYS A 76 -5.34 -2.84 -5.89
N CYS A 77 -5.06 -1.72 -6.55
CA CYS A 77 -5.67 -1.35 -7.83
C CYS A 77 -4.65 -1.24 -8.96
N ALA A 78 -3.46 -0.71 -8.68
CA ALA A 78 -2.46 -0.38 -9.69
C ALA A 78 -1.98 -1.59 -10.51
N GLY A 79 -2.05 -2.81 -9.96
CA GLY A 79 -1.72 -4.03 -10.71
C GLY A 79 -2.54 -4.19 -12.00
N CYS A 80 -3.78 -3.68 -12.04
CA CYS A 80 -4.59 -3.63 -13.26
C CYS A 80 -4.78 -2.21 -13.81
N HIS A 81 -4.67 -1.19 -12.96
CA HIS A 81 -5.04 0.20 -13.26
C HIS A 81 -3.90 1.22 -13.11
N MET A 82 -2.66 0.79 -13.28
CA MET A 82 -1.50 1.70 -13.23
C MET A 82 -1.69 2.89 -14.17
N ASN A 83 -1.45 4.10 -13.66
CA ASN A 83 -1.63 5.37 -14.38
C ASN A 83 -3.00 5.51 -15.06
N GLY A 84 -4.05 4.96 -14.45
CA GLY A 84 -5.42 5.02 -14.95
C GLY A 84 -5.74 4.03 -16.08
N ALA A 85 -4.80 3.18 -16.51
CA ALA A 85 -5.02 2.21 -17.56
C ALA A 85 -5.99 1.07 -17.14
N ASN A 86 -6.23 0.10 -18.02
CA ASN A 86 -6.87 -1.16 -17.68
C ASN A 86 -6.26 -2.29 -18.52
N VAL A 87 -5.50 -3.18 -17.88
CA VAL A 87 -4.81 -4.28 -18.56
C VAL A 87 -5.74 -5.45 -18.92
N LEU A 88 -6.95 -5.52 -18.34
CA LEU A 88 -7.89 -6.62 -18.53
C LEU A 88 -9.02 -6.34 -19.52
N ALA A 89 -9.43 -5.08 -19.65
CA ALA A 89 -10.58 -4.68 -20.46
C ALA A 89 -10.33 -3.36 -21.20
N VAL A 90 -10.25 -3.44 -22.53
CA VAL A 90 -10.15 -2.27 -23.40
C VAL A 90 -11.42 -1.42 -23.30
N GLY A 91 -11.26 -0.10 -23.20
CA GLY A 91 -12.37 0.85 -23.12
C GLY A 91 -13.06 0.92 -21.74
N ALA A 92 -12.45 0.30 -20.72
CA ALA A 92 -12.85 0.40 -19.31
C ALA A 92 -11.69 0.92 -18.44
N THR A 93 -10.96 1.91 -18.95
CA THR A 93 -9.90 2.59 -18.19
C THR A 93 -10.50 3.53 -17.13
N LEU A 94 -9.66 4.07 -16.26
CA LEU A 94 -10.04 5.09 -15.28
C LEU A 94 -9.88 6.52 -15.83
N PHE A 95 -9.69 6.68 -17.14
CA PHE A 95 -9.68 8.00 -17.78
C PHE A 95 -11.10 8.57 -17.91
N PRO A 96 -11.27 9.91 -17.86
CA PRO A 96 -12.58 10.57 -17.88
C PRO A 96 -13.53 10.14 -18.99
N ASP A 97 -13.01 9.95 -20.20
CA ASP A 97 -13.84 9.60 -21.35
C ASP A 97 -14.40 8.18 -21.24
N ASP A 98 -13.61 7.25 -20.71
CA ASP A 98 -14.05 5.88 -20.46
C ASP A 98 -15.03 5.83 -19.29
N LEU A 99 -14.76 6.54 -18.19
CA LEU A 99 -15.67 6.60 -17.04
C LEU A 99 -17.04 7.14 -17.46
N ARG A 100 -17.07 8.25 -18.21
CA ARG A 100 -18.31 8.87 -18.70
C ARG A 100 -19.04 7.98 -19.71
N ARG A 101 -18.32 7.41 -20.67
CA ARG A 101 -18.92 6.49 -21.66
C ARG A 101 -19.54 5.26 -21.00
N ASN A 102 -18.98 4.81 -19.88
CA ASN A 102 -19.49 3.68 -19.11
C ASN A 102 -20.48 4.08 -18.00
N GLY A 103 -20.79 5.37 -17.83
CA GLY A 103 -21.73 5.89 -16.84
C GLY A 103 -21.27 5.73 -15.39
N VAL A 104 -19.96 5.83 -15.14
CA VAL A 104 -19.31 5.54 -13.84
C VAL A 104 -18.32 6.64 -13.44
N ASP A 105 -18.61 7.88 -13.81
CA ASP A 105 -17.79 9.07 -13.55
C ASP A 105 -18.13 9.79 -12.22
N SER A 106 -19.05 9.24 -11.42
CA SER A 106 -19.33 9.68 -10.06
C SER A 106 -18.61 8.83 -9.02
N SER A 107 -18.25 9.44 -7.88
CA SER A 107 -17.65 8.73 -6.74
C SER A 107 -18.58 7.62 -6.21
N GLU A 108 -19.90 7.80 -6.24
CA GLU A 108 -20.87 6.78 -5.83
C GLU A 108 -20.91 5.60 -6.80
N ALA A 109 -20.79 5.86 -8.10
CA ALA A 109 -20.74 4.80 -9.11
C ALA A 109 -19.42 4.02 -9.01
N LEU A 110 -18.30 4.72 -8.81
CA LEU A 110 -16.99 4.13 -8.56
C LEU A 110 -17.00 3.29 -7.27
N TYR A 111 -17.58 3.82 -6.18
CA TYR A 111 -17.74 3.10 -4.92
C TYR A 111 -18.43 1.76 -5.15
N LYS A 112 -19.58 1.75 -5.84
CA LYS A 112 -20.32 0.50 -6.11
C LYS A 112 -19.49 -0.52 -6.88
N ILE A 113 -18.71 -0.09 -7.87
CA ILE A 113 -17.85 -0.98 -8.65
C ILE A 113 -16.68 -1.50 -7.82
N ILE A 114 -16.01 -0.65 -7.05
CA ILE A 114 -14.90 -1.07 -6.18
C ILE A 114 -15.45 -2.02 -5.10
N TYR A 115 -16.62 -1.74 -4.56
CA TYR A 115 -17.25 -2.52 -3.50
C TYR A 115 -17.66 -3.91 -4.00
N SER A 116 -18.48 -3.98 -5.04
CA SER A 116 -19.14 -5.21 -5.49
C SER A 116 -18.43 -5.91 -6.65
N GLY A 117 -17.49 -5.24 -7.31
CA GLY A 117 -16.84 -5.73 -8.53
C GLY A 117 -17.69 -5.51 -9.78
N LYS A 118 -17.08 -5.71 -10.94
CA LYS A 118 -17.77 -5.66 -12.24
C LYS A 118 -17.02 -6.50 -13.27
N GLY A 119 -17.69 -7.52 -13.81
CA GLY A 119 -17.10 -8.41 -14.82
C GLY A 119 -15.88 -9.14 -14.27
N LYS A 120 -14.70 -8.87 -14.84
CA LYS A 120 -13.42 -9.47 -14.42
C LYS A 120 -12.78 -8.76 -13.22
N MET A 121 -13.22 -7.55 -12.88
CA MET A 121 -12.72 -6.82 -11.71
C MET A 121 -13.39 -7.37 -10.45
N PRO A 122 -12.63 -7.89 -9.48
CA PRO A 122 -13.20 -8.39 -8.23
C PRO A 122 -13.71 -7.24 -7.35
N GLY A 123 -14.76 -7.50 -6.57
CA GLY A 123 -15.21 -6.58 -5.52
C GLY A 123 -14.36 -6.65 -4.25
N PHE A 124 -14.14 -5.50 -3.61
CA PHE A 124 -13.26 -5.34 -2.44
C PHE A 124 -14.01 -5.10 -1.13
N GLY A 125 -15.31 -4.81 -1.18
CA GLY A 125 -16.11 -4.50 0.01
C GLY A 125 -16.19 -5.68 0.99
N LYS A 126 -16.33 -5.37 2.29
CA LYS A 126 -16.53 -6.37 3.35
C LYS A 126 -17.68 -7.31 3.07
N GLU A 127 -18.80 -6.77 2.58
CA GLU A 127 -20.03 -7.53 2.33
C GLU A 127 -20.16 -7.98 0.86
N CYS A 128 -19.11 -7.83 0.04
CA CYS A 128 -19.17 -8.29 -1.35
C CYS A 128 -19.51 -9.79 -1.42
N ALA A 129 -20.52 -10.10 -2.24
CA ALA A 129 -21.04 -11.42 -2.51
C ALA A 129 -21.51 -11.53 -3.99
N PRO A 130 -21.53 -12.73 -4.59
CA PRO A 130 -21.04 -14.01 -4.05
C PRO A 130 -19.50 -14.05 -3.99
N LYS A 131 -18.93 -14.95 -3.17
CA LYS A 131 -17.48 -15.01 -2.91
C LYS A 131 -16.62 -15.03 -4.19
N GLY A 132 -17.08 -15.70 -5.25
CA GLY A 132 -16.35 -15.78 -6.53
C GLY A 132 -16.28 -14.47 -7.34
N ALA A 133 -17.13 -13.49 -7.04
CA ALA A 133 -17.09 -12.16 -7.67
C ALA A 133 -16.16 -11.18 -6.91
N CYS A 134 -15.60 -11.60 -5.78
CA CYS A 134 -14.91 -10.73 -4.86
C CYS A 134 -13.43 -11.09 -4.75
N THR A 135 -12.64 -10.17 -4.21
CA THR A 135 -11.21 -10.41 -3.98
C THR A 135 -11.02 -11.55 -2.97
N PHE A 136 -10.00 -12.36 -3.24
CA PHE A 136 -9.55 -13.42 -2.34
C PHE A 136 -8.69 -12.88 -1.19
N GLY A 137 -8.16 -11.66 -1.33
CA GLY A 137 -7.39 -11.00 -0.28
C GLY A 137 -8.27 -10.34 0.80
N PRO A 138 -7.63 -9.63 1.75
CA PRO A 138 -8.36 -8.85 2.75
C PRO A 138 -9.31 -7.84 2.10
N ARG A 139 -10.54 -7.79 2.63
CA ARG A 139 -11.57 -6.84 2.21
C ARG A 139 -11.33 -5.47 2.83
N LEU A 140 -11.80 -4.44 2.14
CA LEU A 140 -11.71 -3.04 2.53
C LEU A 140 -12.97 -2.62 3.29
N SER A 141 -12.81 -1.73 4.28
CA SER A 141 -13.94 -1.06 4.92
C SER A 141 -14.64 -0.10 3.96
N ASP A 142 -15.85 0.31 4.31
CA ASP A 142 -16.64 1.25 3.51
C ASP A 142 -15.91 2.60 3.38
N GLU A 143 -15.24 3.05 4.43
CA GLU A 143 -14.43 4.27 4.42
C GLU A 143 -13.23 4.16 3.48
N GLU A 144 -12.55 3.01 3.46
CA GLU A 144 -11.43 2.76 2.55
C GLU A 144 -11.90 2.72 1.08
N VAL A 145 -13.05 2.09 0.81
CA VAL A 145 -13.63 2.06 -0.54
C VAL A 145 -14.08 3.45 -0.99
N ALA A 146 -14.70 4.24 -0.10
CA ALA A 146 -15.08 5.61 -0.38
C ALA A 146 -13.87 6.50 -0.65
N ALA A 147 -12.81 6.37 0.15
CA ALA A 147 -11.56 7.10 -0.07
C ALA A 147 -10.91 6.75 -1.42
N LEU A 148 -10.92 5.47 -1.82
CA LEU A 148 -10.46 5.05 -3.15
C LEU A 148 -11.32 5.62 -4.29
N ALA A 149 -12.64 5.63 -4.12
CA ALA A 149 -13.56 6.16 -5.14
C ALA A 149 -13.31 7.66 -5.37
N THR A 150 -13.18 8.44 -4.29
CA THR A 150 -12.81 9.86 -4.36
C THR A 150 -11.44 10.04 -5.02
N TYR A 151 -10.43 9.29 -4.58
CA TYR A 151 -9.10 9.36 -5.16
C TYR A 151 -9.09 9.09 -6.67
N VAL A 152 -9.79 8.05 -7.13
CA VAL A 152 -9.90 7.73 -8.57
C VAL A 152 -10.60 8.85 -9.32
N GLN A 153 -11.66 9.43 -8.76
CA GLN A 153 -12.37 10.54 -9.39
C GLN A 153 -11.47 11.78 -9.54
N GLU A 154 -10.70 12.13 -8.50
CA GLU A 154 -9.73 13.24 -8.54
C GLU A 154 -8.63 12.99 -9.56
N ARG A 155 -8.03 11.79 -9.56
CA ARG A 155 -7.00 11.42 -10.55
C ARG A 155 -7.54 11.46 -11.98
N ALA A 156 -8.78 11.01 -12.18
CA ALA A 156 -9.45 11.09 -13.47
C ALA A 156 -9.64 12.55 -13.89
N ALA A 157 -10.12 13.43 -13.00
CA ALA A 157 -10.29 14.85 -13.30
C ALA A 157 -8.98 15.55 -13.71
N GLU A 158 -7.84 15.12 -13.15
CA GLU A 158 -6.50 15.58 -13.54
C GLU A 158 -5.97 14.91 -14.83
N GLY A 159 -6.68 13.90 -15.34
CA GLY A 159 -6.29 13.13 -16.53
C GLY A 159 -5.13 12.17 -16.27
N TRP A 160 -4.95 11.71 -15.04
CA TRP A 160 -3.85 10.82 -14.62
C TRP A 160 -2.45 11.34 -14.96
N LYS A 161 -2.27 12.66 -14.91
CA LYS A 161 -0.96 13.30 -15.07
C LYS A 161 -0.13 13.09 -13.80
N SER A 162 1.16 12.81 -13.97
CA SER A 162 2.16 12.65 -12.91
C SER A 162 2.58 13.98 -12.31
#